data_AF-A0A8H9GI64-F1
#
_entry.id   AF-A0A8H9GI64-F1
#
_cell.length_a   1.000
_cell.length_b   1.000
_cell.length_c   1.000
_cell.angle_alpha   90.00
_cell.angle_beta   90.00
_cell.angle_gamma   90.00
#
_symmetry.space_group_name_H-M   'P 1'
#
loop_
_entity.id
_entity.type
_entity.pdbx_description
1 polymer ?
#
loop_
_entity_poly.entity_id
_entity_poly.type
_entity_poly.pdbx_seq_one_letter_code
_entity_poly.pdbx_strand_id
1 'polypeptide(L)'
;MTGTPIQADDRARLDQVFMQVVLDVQAQAQQTAPAQSGTLAAMFHKETVSDALQGCAMLIAGWNQGRVDDAGLARTTKALRALELPELATRVENLRRIAEG
;
A
#
# COMPACT_ATOMS: atom_id res chain seq x y z
N MET A 1 1.50 15.95 -11.46
CA MET A 1 1.93 15.60 -10.09
C MET A 1 0.67 15.25 -9.32
N THR A 2 0.31 13.98 -9.24
CA THR A 2 -1.01 13.51 -8.77
C THR A 2 -0.86 12.87 -7.38
N GLY A 3 -1.57 13.42 -6.40
CA GLY A 3 -1.66 12.90 -5.04
C GLY A 3 -2.48 13.83 -4.15
N THR A 4 -3.17 13.27 -3.15
CA THR A 4 -3.99 14.06 -2.21
C THR A 4 -3.09 14.75 -1.19
N PRO A 5 -3.11 16.09 -1.07
CA PRO A 5 -2.28 16.80 -0.10
C PRO A 5 -2.72 16.50 1.34
N ILE A 6 -1.78 16.51 2.27
CA ILE A 6 -2.02 16.29 3.70
C ILE A 6 -1.66 17.57 4.46
N GLN A 7 -2.56 18.06 5.30
CA GLN A 7 -2.31 19.21 6.17
C GLN A 7 -1.26 18.89 7.23
N ALA A 8 -0.51 19.88 7.70
CA ALA A 8 0.55 19.68 8.69
C ALA A 8 0.03 19.11 10.03
N ASP A 9 -1.17 19.50 10.45
CA ASP A 9 -1.79 19.00 11.69
C ASP A 9 -2.23 17.55 11.55
N ASP A 10 -2.79 17.17 10.38
CA ASP A 10 -3.13 15.79 10.09
C ASP A 10 -1.90 14.90 9.97
N ARG A 11 -0.82 15.43 9.40
CA ARG A 11 0.45 14.72 9.27
C ARG A 11 0.93 14.20 10.62
N ALA A 12 1.00 15.05 11.63
CA ALA A 12 1.48 14.67 12.96
C ALA A 12 0.60 13.59 13.62
N ARG A 13 -0.72 13.67 13.43
CA ARG A 13 -1.69 12.73 13.99
C ARG A 13 -1.71 11.39 13.25
N LEU A 14 -1.56 11.43 11.93
CA LEU A 14 -1.73 10.28 11.04
C LEU A 14 -0.44 9.52 10.77
N ASP A 15 0.74 10.06 11.12
CA ASP A 15 2.03 9.41 10.89
C ASP A 15 2.09 8.00 11.48
N GLN A 16 1.62 7.83 12.71
CA GLN A 16 1.58 6.52 13.35
C GLN A 16 0.64 5.55 12.63
N VAL A 17 -0.55 6.03 12.24
CA VAL A 17 -1.56 5.21 11.54
C VAL A 17 -1.06 4.80 10.15
N PHE A 18 -0.49 5.75 9.41
CA PHE A 18 0.10 5.50 8.10
C PHE A 18 1.21 4.46 8.19
N MET A 19 2.17 4.65 9.11
CA MET A 19 3.27 3.71 9.28
C MET A 19 2.78 2.32 9.67
N GLN A 20 1.78 2.22 10.55
CA GLN A 20 1.19 0.94 10.91
C GLN A 20 0.56 0.24 9.70
N VAL A 21 -0.23 0.96 8.90
CA VAL A 21 -0.86 0.40 7.68
C VAL A 21 0.20 -0.09 6.69
N VAL A 22 1.26 0.69 6.47
CA VAL A 22 2.34 0.30 5.56
C VAL A 22 3.08 -0.95 6.06
N LEU A 23 3.42 -1.00 7.35
CA LEU A 23 4.08 -2.16 7.94
C LEU A 23 3.21 -3.41 7.90
N ASP A 24 1.91 -3.29 8.16
CA ASP A 24 0.94 -4.39 8.06
C ASP A 24 0.87 -4.94 6.63
N VAL A 25 0.83 -4.05 5.62
CA VAL A 25 0.85 -4.46 4.21
C VAL A 25 2.13 -5.21 3.87
N GLN A 26 3.29 -4.67 4.26
CA GLN A 26 4.58 -5.31 3.99
C GLN A 26 4.68 -6.69 4.67
N ALA A 27 4.22 -6.81 5.91
CA ALA A 27 4.24 -8.06 6.65
C ALA A 27 3.30 -9.11 6.04
N GLN A 28 2.05 -8.74 5.76
CA GLN A 28 1.08 -9.68 5.22
C GLN A 28 1.39 -10.09 3.78
N ALA A 29 1.81 -9.16 2.92
CA ALA A 29 2.20 -9.50 1.55
C ALA A 29 3.34 -10.53 1.52
N GLN A 30 4.33 -10.40 2.40
CA GLN A 30 5.45 -11.35 2.49
C GLN A 30 5.05 -12.71 3.07
N GLN A 31 3.94 -12.81 3.80
CA GLN A 31 3.43 -14.06 4.38
C GLN A 31 2.48 -14.81 3.44
N THR A 32 2.08 -14.20 2.32
CA THR A 32 1.19 -14.85 1.35
C THR A 32 1.90 -15.99 0.62
N ALA A 33 1.12 -16.88 0.03
CA ALA A 33 1.60 -17.99 -0.77
C ALA A 33 1.00 -17.93 -2.18
N PRO A 34 1.66 -18.54 -3.19
CA PRO A 34 1.09 -18.65 -4.52
C PRO A 34 -0.25 -19.40 -4.50
N ALA A 35 -1.27 -18.86 -5.16
CA ALA A 35 -2.61 -19.48 -5.24
C ALA A 35 -2.60 -20.84 -5.98
N GLN A 36 -1.62 -21.05 -6.87
CA GLN A 36 -1.47 -22.27 -7.65
C GLN A 36 -0.06 -22.85 -7.46
N SER A 37 0.04 -24.18 -7.48
CA SER A 37 1.34 -24.86 -7.48
C SER A 37 2.05 -24.71 -8.81
N GLY A 38 3.36 -24.47 -8.79
CA GLY A 38 4.21 -24.48 -9.98
C GLY A 38 5.15 -23.28 -10.08
N THR A 39 6.21 -23.42 -10.87
CA THR A 39 7.26 -22.39 -11.02
C THR A 39 6.73 -21.07 -11.53
N LEU A 40 5.82 -21.10 -12.52
CA LEU A 40 5.24 -19.89 -13.11
C LEU A 40 4.35 -19.13 -12.11
N ALA A 41 3.50 -19.84 -11.37
CA ALA A 41 2.68 -19.25 -10.31
C ALA A 41 3.54 -18.63 -9.21
N ALA A 42 4.64 -19.29 -8.83
CA ALA A 42 5.61 -18.75 -7.88
C ALA A 42 6.32 -17.48 -8.39
N MET A 43 6.61 -17.39 -9.69
CA MET A 43 7.20 -16.19 -10.30
C MET A 43 6.21 -15.02 -10.29
N PHE A 44 4.98 -15.21 -10.76
CA PHE A 44 3.94 -14.17 -10.73
C PHE A 44 3.62 -13.72 -9.31
N HIS A 45 3.59 -14.66 -8.36
CA HIS A 45 3.40 -14.34 -6.96
C HIS A 45 4.52 -13.44 -6.42
N LYS A 46 5.80 -13.77 -6.68
CA LYS A 46 6.94 -12.93 -6.29
C LYS A 46 6.89 -11.54 -6.92
N GLU A 47 6.49 -11.45 -8.19
CA GLU A 47 6.27 -10.16 -8.86
C GLU A 47 5.16 -9.35 -8.17
N THR A 48 4.04 -9.99 -7.85
CA THR A 48 2.91 -9.34 -7.16
C THR A 48 3.29 -8.85 -5.76
N VAL A 49 4.05 -9.65 -4.99
CA VAL A 49 4.60 -9.22 -3.70
C VAL A 49 5.55 -8.04 -3.89
N SER A 50 6.40 -8.06 -4.92
CA SER A 50 7.33 -6.97 -5.22
C SER A 50 6.59 -5.67 -5.58
N ASP A 51 5.49 -5.75 -6.34
CA ASP A 51 4.61 -4.63 -6.65
C ASP A 51 3.98 -4.02 -5.39
N ALA A 52 3.52 -4.86 -4.45
CA ALA A 52 2.98 -4.39 -3.17
C ALA A 52 4.04 -3.63 -2.35
N LEU A 53 5.27 -4.17 -2.28
CA LEU A 53 6.38 -3.54 -1.56
C LEU A 53 6.84 -2.23 -2.22
N GLN A 54 6.91 -2.20 -3.55
CA GLN A 54 7.23 -0.98 -4.29
C GLN A 54 6.14 0.08 -4.13
N GLY A 55 4.86 -0.32 -4.13
CA GLY A 55 3.75 0.56 -3.83
C GLY A 55 3.84 1.18 -2.43
N CYS A 56 4.21 0.39 -1.42
CA CYS A 56 4.48 0.90 -0.07
C CYS A 56 5.62 1.94 -0.05
N ALA A 57 6.71 1.70 -0.77
CA ALA A 57 7.81 2.66 -0.87
C ALA A 57 7.37 3.99 -1.52
N MET A 58 6.53 3.92 -2.55
CA MET A 58 5.95 5.11 -3.19
C MET A 58 5.02 5.87 -2.24
N LEU A 59 4.19 5.15 -1.47
CA LEU A 59 3.34 5.74 -0.45
C LEU A 59 4.17 6.46 0.61
N ILE A 60 5.24 5.84 1.12
CA ILE A 60 6.16 6.48 2.09
C ILE A 60 6.81 7.73 1.49
N ALA A 61 7.27 7.66 0.24
CA ALA A 61 7.90 8.79 -0.43
C ALA A 61 6.92 9.96 -0.64
N GLY A 62 5.67 9.67 -1.04
CA GLY A 62 4.61 10.67 -1.14
C GLY A 62 4.28 11.25 0.23
N TRP A 63 4.12 10.38 1.22
CA TRP A 63 3.80 10.75 2.60
C TRP A 63 4.84 11.77 3.08
N ASN A 64 6.14 11.46 2.99
CA ASN A 64 7.22 12.38 3.37
C ASN A 64 7.25 13.72 2.60
N GLN A 65 6.58 13.80 1.46
CA GLN A 65 6.38 15.03 0.69
C GLN A 65 5.06 15.75 1.03
N GLY A 66 4.35 15.32 2.07
CA GLY A 66 3.07 15.89 2.50
C GLY A 66 1.89 15.50 1.60
N ARG A 67 1.93 14.33 0.94
CA ARG A 67 0.83 13.86 0.09
C ARG A 67 0.60 12.35 0.15
N VAL A 68 -0.60 11.91 -0.18
CA VAL A 68 -0.85 10.50 -0.53
C VAL A 68 -0.56 10.32 -2.02
N ASP A 69 0.39 9.46 -2.37
CA ASP A 69 0.77 9.21 -3.76
C ASP A 69 -0.27 8.31 -4.45
N ASP A 70 -1.02 8.85 -5.44
CA ASP A 70 -2.11 8.12 -6.11
C ASP A 70 -1.61 6.89 -6.87
N ALA A 71 -0.41 6.97 -7.45
CA ALA A 71 0.18 5.86 -8.20
C ALA A 71 0.61 4.73 -7.25
N GLY A 72 1.24 5.08 -6.12
CA GLY A 72 1.57 4.17 -5.03
C GLY A 72 0.32 3.54 -4.45
N LEU A 73 -0.74 4.32 -4.25
CA LEU A 73 -2.04 3.85 -3.78
C LEU A 73 -2.65 2.81 -4.73
N ALA A 74 -2.81 3.16 -6.01
CA ALA A 74 -3.39 2.27 -7.02
C ALA A 74 -2.58 0.99 -7.23
N ARG A 75 -1.23 1.09 -7.23
CA ARG A 75 -0.34 -0.07 -7.33
C ARG A 75 -0.50 -0.99 -6.12
N THR A 76 -0.47 -0.43 -4.91
CA THR A 76 -0.56 -1.21 -3.67
C THR A 76 -1.91 -1.93 -3.58
N THR A 77 -3.01 -1.24 -3.85
CA THR A 77 -4.36 -1.82 -3.73
C THR A 77 -4.63 -2.89 -4.78
N LYS A 78 -4.13 -2.70 -6.01
CA LYS A 78 -4.17 -3.73 -7.06
C LYS A 78 -3.39 -4.98 -6.64
N ALA A 79 -2.17 -4.82 -6.16
CA ALA A 79 -1.33 -5.94 -5.74
C ALA A 79 -1.95 -6.69 -4.55
N LEU A 80 -2.46 -5.97 -3.55
CA LEU A 80 -3.14 -6.56 -2.40
C LEU A 80 -4.37 -7.39 -2.78
N ARG A 81 -5.19 -6.92 -3.73
CA ARG A 81 -6.32 -7.71 -4.25
C ARG A 81 -5.85 -8.97 -4.96
N ALA A 82 -4.78 -8.90 -5.74
CA ALA A 82 -4.19 -10.07 -6.40
C ALA A 82 -3.55 -11.07 -5.43
N LEU A 83 -3.19 -10.63 -4.21
CA LEU A 83 -2.71 -11.46 -3.12
C LEU A 83 -3.84 -11.97 -2.21
N GLU A 84 -5.11 -11.79 -2.58
CA GLU A 84 -6.28 -12.16 -1.77
C GLU A 84 -6.32 -11.44 -0.39
N LEU A 85 -5.83 -10.20 -0.35
CA LEU A 85 -5.84 -9.33 0.84
C LEU A 85 -6.76 -8.10 0.66
N PRO A 86 -8.08 -8.28 0.38
CA PRO A 86 -8.98 -7.17 0.06
C PRO A 86 -9.20 -6.21 1.23
N GLU A 87 -9.18 -6.69 2.48
CA GLU A 87 -9.35 -5.84 3.66
C GLU A 87 -8.19 -4.85 3.84
N LEU A 88 -6.96 -5.32 3.59
CA LEU A 88 -5.79 -4.45 3.57
C LEU A 88 -5.86 -3.44 2.42
N ALA A 89 -6.35 -3.86 1.24
CA ALA A 89 -6.54 -2.94 0.12
C ALA A 89 -7.50 -1.81 0.51
N THR A 90 -8.61 -2.10 1.17
CA THR A 90 -9.55 -1.09 1.67
C THR A 90 -8.93 -0.18 2.74
N ARG A 91 -8.11 -0.71 3.65
CA ARG A 91 -7.38 0.12 4.63
C ARG A 91 -6.44 1.11 3.95
N VAL A 92 -5.72 0.67 2.93
CA VAL A 92 -4.83 1.53 2.14
C VAL A 92 -5.65 2.59 1.40
N GLU A 93 -6.76 2.24 0.74
CA GLU A 93 -7.65 3.20 0.07
C GLU A 93 -8.20 4.27 1.02
N ASN A 94 -8.50 3.88 2.26
CA ASN A 94 -8.98 4.82 3.26
C ASN A 94 -7.93 5.87 3.64
N LEU A 95 -6.61 5.63 3.45
CA LEU A 95 -5.56 6.64 3.66
C LEU A 95 -5.82 7.93 2.87
N ARG A 96 -6.39 7.82 1.66
CA ARG A 96 -6.75 8.98 0.84
C ARG A 96 -7.88 9.79 1.47
N ARG A 97 -8.86 9.12 2.07
CA ARG A 97 -10.03 9.75 2.70
C ARG A 97 -9.67 10.48 3.99
N ILE A 98 -8.61 10.06 4.68
CA ILE A 98 -8.19 10.70 5.94
C ILE A 98 -7.61 12.10 5.71
N ALA A 99 -7.20 12.41 4.48
CA ALA A 99 -6.74 13.75 4.08
C ALA A 99 -7.87 14.66 3.55
N GLU A 100 -9.09 14.14 3.40
CA GLU A 100 -10.28 14.89 2.94
C GLU A 100 -11.05 15.54 4.12
N GLY A 101 -10.60 15.36 5.36
CA GLY A 101 -11.25 15.83 6.60
C GLY A 101 -10.74 17.16 7.11
#